data_AF-A0AAW5R0Z3-F1
#
_entry.id   AF-A0AAW5R0Z3-F1
#
_cell.length_a   1.000
_cell.length_b   1.000
_cell.length_c   1.000
_cell.angle_alpha   90.00
_cell.angle_beta   90.00
_cell.angle_gamma   90.00
#
_symmetry.space_group_name_H-M   'P 1'
#
loop_
_entity.id
_entity.type
_entity.pdbx_description
1 polymer ?
#
loop_
_entity_poly.entity_id
_entity_poly.type
_entity_poly.pdbx_seq_one_letter_code
_entity_poly.pdbx_strand_id
1 'polypeptide(L)'
;MIARLLKSAALGQAATAGALLMTVVSGTQAEAGPAGATPQQVQLALDRLVMRPDGPPGAIVVVRRGGKRQVFTAGTATVCTLPADLPCRPFRRPRAGDAMRIASVSKTFSGATALALVTDGALSLDDTIGTVLPDLPADWHPVSLRDLLNHTSGLPDFAKSPKFGPTIAASPHRAPPPRTLLSFVEDQPLAFAPGTAYAYSNSDNIVVGLMVEKAAGDPYAKVLKQRIYRPLRLRRAELKNRAAMPRPYMHGYSIEADGSYDDVSTEIAFGGYAWASGGIVASPADLSTYVGAYVGGDLFGRTARRAQFRFRAGDQSSPPGPGRNAAGLALFRYKTRCGTVYGHTGSILGYTQLVAASRNGRRSVTFSINTQAAASLIPALRRAQVKAVCLALGK
;
A
#
# COMPACT_ATOMS: atom_id res chain seq x y z
N MET A 1 22.58 -2.76 -13.24
CA MET A 1 21.36 -3.25 -12.58
C MET A 1 20.47 -2.10 -12.10
N ILE A 2 20.90 -1.25 -11.14
CA ILE A 2 20.05 -0.16 -10.59
C ILE A 2 19.55 0.86 -11.64
N ALA A 3 20.40 1.30 -12.58
CA ALA A 3 19.98 2.19 -13.67
C ALA A 3 18.97 1.55 -14.64
N ARG A 4 18.95 0.21 -14.75
CA ARG A 4 17.97 -0.56 -15.54
C ARG A 4 16.64 -0.67 -14.78
N LEU A 5 16.69 -0.92 -13.46
CA LEU A 5 15.53 -0.98 -12.56
C LEU A 5 14.78 0.37 -12.43
N LEU A 6 15.48 1.50 -12.54
CA LEU A 6 14.85 2.83 -12.47
C LEU A 6 14.15 3.25 -13.78
N LYS A 7 14.58 2.72 -14.94
CA LYS A 7 13.92 2.99 -16.23
C LYS A 7 12.55 2.29 -16.35
N SER A 8 12.39 1.11 -15.76
CA SER A 8 11.13 0.35 -15.73
C SER A 8 10.05 1.00 -14.86
N ALA A 9 10.39 1.93 -13.97
CA ALA A 9 9.44 2.66 -13.14
C ALA A 9 8.80 3.88 -13.83
N ALA A 10 9.40 4.38 -14.92
CA ALA A 10 9.03 5.66 -15.55
C ALA A 10 8.06 5.53 -16.75
N LEU A 11 7.84 4.32 -17.28
CA LEU A 11 7.05 4.10 -18.50
C LEU A 11 5.72 3.42 -18.16
N GLY A 12 4.69 4.22 -17.91
CA GLY A 12 3.37 3.66 -17.64
C GLY A 12 2.26 4.68 -17.51
N GLN A 13 1.98 5.44 -18.59
CA GLN A 13 0.65 5.97 -18.91
C GLN A 13 0.64 6.71 -20.25
N ALA A 14 0.07 6.07 -21.27
CA ALA A 14 -0.56 6.74 -22.39
C ALA A 14 -1.96 6.13 -22.56
N ALA A 15 -2.99 6.97 -22.46
CA ALA A 15 -4.39 6.58 -22.58
C ALA A 15 -4.87 6.88 -24.00
N THR A 16 -5.64 5.96 -24.60
CA THR A 16 -6.47 6.25 -25.77
C THR A 16 -7.86 5.65 -25.58
N ALA A 17 -8.85 6.52 -25.72
CA ALA A 17 -10.28 6.22 -25.73
C ALA A 17 -10.71 5.71 -27.11
N GLY A 18 -11.68 4.81 -27.14
CA GLY A 18 -12.37 4.36 -28.35
C GLY A 18 -13.54 3.47 -27.97
N ALA A 19 -14.75 4.03 -28.01
CA ALA A 19 -15.99 3.31 -27.76
C ALA A 19 -16.49 2.69 -29.07
N LEU A 20 -16.95 1.44 -29.04
CA LEU A 20 -17.91 0.90 -30.00
C LEU A 20 -18.91 0.00 -29.27
N LEU A 21 -20.20 0.33 -29.43
CA LEU A 21 -21.33 -0.48 -28.98
C LEU A 21 -21.52 -1.68 -29.93
N MET A 22 -21.70 -2.87 -29.35
CA MET A 22 -22.30 -4.02 -30.01
C MET A 22 -23.37 -4.59 -29.07
N THR A 23 -24.63 -4.48 -29.49
CA THR A 23 -25.79 -5.11 -28.86
C THR A 23 -25.82 -6.59 -29.20
N VAL A 24 -25.77 -7.46 -28.19
CA VAL A 24 -26.06 -8.89 -28.35
C VAL A 24 -27.24 -9.22 -27.43
N VAL A 25 -28.35 -9.62 -28.03
CA VAL A 25 -29.48 -10.25 -27.35
C VAL A 25 -29.24 -11.75 -27.40
N SER A 26 -29.31 -12.43 -26.25
CA SER A 26 -29.90 -13.78 -26.14
C SER A 26 -29.83 -14.35 -24.73
N GLY A 27 -30.96 -14.89 -24.27
CA GLY A 27 -31.04 -16.06 -23.38
C GLY A 27 -31.24 -15.79 -21.89
N THR A 28 -32.50 -15.83 -21.44
CA THR A 28 -32.84 -16.01 -20.02
C THR A 28 -32.47 -17.42 -19.55
N GLN A 29 -31.33 -17.56 -18.88
CA GLN A 29 -31.11 -18.62 -17.90
C GLN A 29 -31.31 -18.02 -16.51
N ALA A 30 -32.17 -18.64 -15.71
CA ALA A 30 -32.28 -18.33 -14.29
C ALA A 30 -30.93 -18.66 -13.62
N GLU A 31 -30.12 -17.62 -13.39
CA GLU A 31 -28.87 -17.74 -12.62
C GLU A 31 -29.23 -18.21 -11.21
N ALA A 32 -28.81 -19.42 -10.85
CA ALA A 32 -28.67 -19.81 -9.46
C ALA A 32 -27.86 -18.71 -8.75
N GLY A 33 -28.44 -18.11 -7.70
CA GLY A 33 -27.83 -17.00 -6.98
C GLY A 33 -26.38 -17.30 -6.56
N PRO A 34 -25.51 -16.28 -6.44
CA PRO A 34 -24.08 -16.51 -6.30
C PRO A 34 -23.78 -17.32 -5.04
N ALA A 35 -23.43 -18.59 -5.22
CA ALA A 35 -22.76 -19.38 -4.21
C ALA A 35 -21.49 -18.62 -3.82
N GLY A 36 -21.36 -18.30 -2.54
CA GLY A 36 -20.29 -17.43 -2.08
C GLY A 36 -18.90 -17.98 -2.39
N ALA A 37 -17.91 -17.08 -2.47
CA ALA A 37 -16.56 -17.47 -2.83
C ALA A 37 -16.03 -18.51 -1.84
N THR A 38 -15.69 -19.70 -2.35
CA THR A 38 -15.19 -20.81 -1.54
C THR A 38 -13.68 -20.69 -1.32
N PRO A 39 -13.12 -21.31 -0.26
CA PRO A 39 -11.68 -21.43 -0.09
C PRO A 39 -10.95 -21.97 -1.33
N GLN A 40 -11.55 -22.96 -2.01
CA GLN A 40 -11.00 -23.56 -3.24
C GLN A 40 -10.95 -22.53 -4.39
N GLN A 41 -11.96 -21.69 -4.54
CA GLN A 41 -11.98 -20.65 -5.57
C GLN A 41 -10.93 -19.56 -5.34
N VAL A 42 -10.60 -19.25 -4.08
CA VAL A 42 -9.49 -18.36 -3.72
C VAL A 42 -8.16 -19.01 -4.07
N GLN A 43 -7.92 -20.26 -3.64
CA GLN A 43 -6.69 -20.99 -3.96
C GLN A 43 -6.46 -21.07 -5.48
N LEU A 44 -7.47 -21.49 -6.25
CA LEU A 44 -7.38 -21.56 -7.72
C LEU A 44 -7.09 -20.20 -8.36
N ALA A 45 -7.58 -19.09 -7.78
CA ALA A 45 -7.24 -17.76 -8.27
C ALA A 45 -5.78 -17.38 -8.01
N LEU A 46 -5.21 -17.78 -6.87
CA LEU A 46 -3.79 -17.58 -6.58
C LEU A 46 -2.92 -18.42 -7.52
N ASP A 47 -3.27 -19.70 -7.70
CA ASP A 47 -2.54 -20.62 -8.58
C ASP A 47 -2.52 -20.07 -10.01
N ARG A 48 -3.69 -19.67 -10.54
CA ARG A 48 -3.79 -19.04 -11.86
C ARG A 48 -3.03 -17.73 -11.96
N LEU A 49 -2.93 -16.96 -10.88
CA LEU A 49 -2.19 -15.69 -10.89
C LEU A 49 -0.69 -15.93 -11.02
N VAL A 50 -0.15 -16.88 -10.25
CA VAL A 50 1.28 -17.27 -10.28
C VAL A 50 1.65 -17.95 -11.60
N MET A 51 0.76 -18.77 -12.18
CA MET A 51 1.02 -19.48 -13.45
C MET A 51 0.97 -18.61 -14.72
N ARG A 52 0.69 -17.31 -14.59
CA ARG A 52 0.72 -16.41 -15.75
C ARG A 52 2.18 -16.16 -16.19
N PRO A 53 2.43 -15.92 -17.48
CA PRO A 53 3.74 -15.50 -17.95
C PRO A 53 4.25 -14.21 -17.28
N ASP A 54 3.35 -13.26 -17.00
CA ASP A 54 3.63 -12.03 -16.25
C ASP A 54 3.25 -12.14 -14.76
N GLY A 55 3.08 -13.37 -14.26
CA GLY A 55 2.65 -13.67 -12.90
C GLY A 55 3.76 -13.46 -11.87
N PRO A 56 3.42 -13.26 -10.59
CA PRO A 56 4.42 -13.19 -9.52
C PRO A 56 5.03 -14.58 -9.26
N PRO A 57 6.30 -14.65 -8.82
CA PRO A 57 6.88 -15.90 -8.32
C PRO A 57 6.09 -16.52 -7.16
N GLY A 58 5.46 -15.71 -6.32
CA GLY A 58 4.69 -16.15 -5.17
C GLY A 58 3.60 -15.18 -4.74
N ALA A 59 2.57 -15.76 -4.13
CA ALA A 59 1.41 -15.04 -3.61
C ALA A 59 1.01 -15.60 -2.25
N ILE A 60 0.55 -14.72 -1.36
CA ILE A 60 -0.08 -15.09 -0.09
C ILE A 60 -1.32 -14.27 0.16
N VAL A 61 -2.37 -14.93 0.64
CA VAL A 61 -3.59 -14.30 1.11
C VAL A 61 -3.90 -14.76 2.53
N VAL A 62 -4.17 -13.80 3.42
CA VAL A 62 -4.66 -14.04 4.77
C VAL A 62 -6.09 -13.50 4.87
N VAL A 63 -7.05 -14.39 5.10
CA VAL A 63 -8.45 -14.02 5.36
C VAL A 63 -8.76 -14.22 6.84
N ARG A 64 -9.35 -13.21 7.47
CA ARG A 64 -9.90 -13.30 8.83
C ARG A 64 -11.42 -13.18 8.77
N ARG A 65 -12.14 -14.18 9.30
CA ARG A 65 -13.61 -14.18 9.38
C ARG A 65 -14.05 -15.00 10.59
N GLY A 66 -14.92 -14.44 11.43
CA GLY A 66 -15.49 -15.13 12.60
C GLY A 66 -14.41 -15.59 13.60
N GLY A 67 -13.39 -14.77 13.83
CA GLY A 67 -12.24 -15.11 14.70
C GLY A 67 -11.25 -16.12 14.08
N LYS A 68 -11.61 -16.80 12.99
CA LYS A 68 -10.75 -17.74 12.29
C LYS A 68 -9.86 -17.04 11.27
N ARG A 69 -8.62 -17.52 11.15
CA ARG A 69 -7.65 -17.09 10.13
C ARG A 69 -7.43 -18.22 9.14
N GLN A 70 -7.60 -17.94 7.86
CA GLN A 70 -7.27 -18.84 6.75
C GLN A 70 -6.12 -18.23 5.95
N VAL A 71 -5.16 -19.07 5.57
CA VAL A 71 -3.98 -18.66 4.79
C VAL A 71 -3.95 -19.46 3.50
N PHE A 72 -3.86 -18.77 2.37
CA PHE A 72 -3.74 -19.34 1.04
C PHE A 72 -2.41 -18.90 0.45
N THR A 73 -1.72 -19.81 -0.24
CA THR A 73 -0.40 -19.54 -0.80
C THR A 73 -0.26 -20.22 -2.15
N ALA A 74 0.40 -19.57 -3.09
CA ALA A 74 0.81 -20.16 -4.36
C ALA A 74 2.24 -19.72 -4.69
N GLY A 75 2.94 -20.53 -5.47
CA GLY A 75 4.32 -20.26 -5.87
C GLY A 75 5.31 -20.27 -4.70
N THR A 76 6.37 -19.46 -4.82
CA THR A 76 7.52 -19.43 -3.91
C THR A 76 7.77 -18.07 -3.30
N ALA A 77 8.26 -18.07 -2.07
CA ALA A 77 8.78 -16.89 -1.40
C ALA A 77 10.26 -16.61 -1.73
N THR A 78 10.95 -17.57 -2.35
CA THR A 78 12.33 -17.46 -2.82
C THR A 78 12.50 -18.29 -4.09
N VAL A 79 12.85 -17.64 -5.21
CA VAL A 79 13.34 -18.27 -6.44
C VAL A 79 14.83 -18.56 -6.24
N CYS A 80 15.26 -19.77 -6.62
CA CYS A 80 16.68 -20.08 -6.71
C CYS A 80 17.21 -19.50 -8.01
N THR A 81 17.93 -18.38 -7.94
CA THR A 81 18.81 -17.91 -9.01
C THR A 81 20.24 -18.05 -8.51
N LEU A 82 20.91 -19.14 -8.89
CA LEU A 82 22.34 -19.32 -8.63
C LEU A 82 23.04 -19.64 -9.96
N PRO A 83 24.29 -19.19 -10.15
CA PRO A 83 25.29 -19.94 -10.93
C PRO A 83 25.42 -21.36 -10.36
N ALA A 84 25.87 -22.33 -11.16
CA ALA A 84 25.73 -23.77 -10.95
C ALA A 84 26.30 -24.40 -9.64
N ASP A 85 26.90 -23.63 -8.75
CA ASP A 85 27.90 -24.08 -7.78
C ASP A 85 27.63 -23.73 -6.30
N LEU A 86 26.48 -23.16 -5.95
CA LEU A 86 26.06 -22.96 -4.55
C LEU A 86 24.84 -23.84 -4.16
N PRO A 87 24.84 -24.49 -2.98
CA PRO A 87 23.68 -25.28 -2.54
C PRO A 87 22.51 -24.37 -2.14
N CYS A 88 21.48 -24.29 -3.00
CA CYS A 88 20.26 -23.55 -2.71
C CYS A 88 19.41 -24.27 -1.64
N ARG A 89 18.84 -23.52 -0.69
CA ARG A 89 17.79 -24.05 0.20
C ARG A 89 16.51 -24.30 -0.61
N PRO A 90 15.73 -25.37 -0.34
CA PRO A 90 14.63 -25.78 -1.18
C PRO A 90 13.53 -24.70 -1.32
N PHE A 91 12.75 -24.81 -2.40
CA PHE A 91 11.54 -24.05 -2.69
C PHE A 91 10.75 -23.78 -1.39
N ARG A 92 10.73 -22.51 -0.96
CA ARG A 92 10.08 -22.13 0.28
C ARG A 92 8.74 -21.48 -0.04
N ARG A 93 7.64 -22.12 0.35
CA ARG A 93 6.31 -21.49 0.25
C ARG A 93 6.24 -20.18 1.07
N PRO A 94 5.48 -19.18 0.60
CA PRO A 94 5.05 -18.04 1.39
C PRO A 94 4.54 -18.41 2.78
N ARG A 95 4.90 -17.62 3.81
CA ARG A 95 4.37 -17.79 5.17
C ARG A 95 3.80 -16.49 5.68
N ALA A 96 2.74 -16.59 6.48
CA ALA A 96 2.07 -15.40 7.04
C ALA A 96 2.94 -14.57 7.99
N GLY A 97 4.05 -15.14 8.49
CA GLY A 97 5.03 -14.45 9.34
C GLY A 97 6.24 -13.89 8.60
N ASP A 98 6.32 -14.06 7.28
CA ASP A 98 7.42 -13.50 6.48
C ASP A 98 7.33 -11.98 6.44
N ALA A 99 8.44 -11.28 6.68
CA ALA A 99 8.49 -9.84 6.47
C ALA A 99 8.38 -9.51 4.96
N MET A 100 7.73 -8.38 4.67
CA MET A 100 7.56 -7.84 3.32
C MET A 100 7.63 -6.32 3.39
N ARG A 101 8.08 -5.67 2.30
CA ARG A 101 7.85 -4.22 2.15
C ARG A 101 6.38 -4.02 1.85
N ILE A 102 5.72 -3.14 2.63
CA ILE A 102 4.28 -2.94 2.48
C ILE A 102 3.92 -1.77 1.58
N ALA A 103 4.94 -1.04 1.09
CA ALA A 103 4.80 0.08 0.19
C ALA A 103 3.76 1.08 0.74
N SER A 104 2.91 1.64 -0.13
CA SER A 104 1.88 2.62 0.23
C SER A 104 0.86 2.17 1.28
N VAL A 105 0.79 0.88 1.67
CA VAL A 105 0.02 0.50 2.87
C VAL A 105 0.57 1.22 4.12
N SER A 106 1.84 1.62 4.11
CA SER A 106 2.47 2.45 5.15
C SER A 106 1.71 3.75 5.42
N LYS A 107 1.06 4.34 4.41
CA LYS A 107 0.27 5.57 4.57
C LYS A 107 -0.86 5.43 5.57
N THR A 108 -1.44 4.23 5.66
CA THR A 108 -2.47 3.94 6.67
C THR A 108 -1.89 4.03 8.08
N PHE A 109 -0.63 3.65 8.31
CA PHE A 109 0.03 3.72 9.62
C PHE A 109 0.32 5.17 9.99
N SER A 110 0.77 5.98 9.03
CA SER A 110 0.92 7.43 9.19
C SER A 110 -0.41 8.08 9.53
N GLY A 111 -1.48 7.74 8.80
CA GLY A 111 -2.82 8.22 9.09
C GLY A 111 -3.35 7.76 10.45
N ALA A 112 -3.18 6.49 10.81
CA ALA A 112 -3.57 5.98 12.13
C ALA A 112 -2.86 6.72 13.27
N THR A 113 -1.56 6.99 13.10
CA THR A 113 -0.75 7.70 14.09
C THR A 113 -1.19 9.15 14.22
N ALA A 114 -1.40 9.86 13.10
CA ALA A 114 -1.90 11.23 13.11
C ALA A 114 -3.31 11.33 13.70
N LEU A 115 -4.23 10.41 13.35
CA LEU A 115 -5.59 10.37 13.89
C LEU A 115 -5.61 10.00 15.39
N ALA A 116 -4.64 9.23 15.87
CA ALA A 116 -4.46 8.99 17.30
C ALA A 116 -4.06 10.28 18.03
N LEU A 117 -3.10 11.05 17.48
CA LEU A 117 -2.74 12.37 18.04
C LEU A 117 -3.89 13.38 17.96
N VAL A 118 -4.75 13.30 16.93
CA VAL A 118 -5.99 14.08 16.86
C VAL A 118 -6.96 13.71 17.97
N THR A 119 -7.02 12.43 18.33
CA THR A 119 -7.86 11.97 19.44
C THR A 119 -7.33 12.48 20.78
N ASP A 120 -6.01 12.54 20.91
CA ASP A 120 -5.34 13.03 22.12
C ASP A 120 -5.36 14.58 22.24
N GLY A 121 -5.81 15.28 21.20
CA GLY A 121 -5.79 16.75 21.14
C GLY A 121 -4.41 17.36 20.85
N ALA A 122 -3.40 16.54 20.53
CA ALA A 122 -2.07 17.00 20.16
C ALA A 122 -1.98 17.49 18.69
N LEU A 123 -2.95 17.10 17.86
CA LEU A 123 -3.15 17.63 16.51
C LEU A 123 -4.64 17.92 16.29
N SER A 124 -4.94 18.79 15.34
CA SER A 124 -6.25 18.93 14.72
C SER A 124 -6.18 18.49 13.26
N LEU A 125 -7.31 18.03 12.72
CA LEU A 125 -7.41 17.80 11.26
C LEU A 125 -7.29 19.10 10.46
N ASP A 126 -7.55 20.23 11.10
CA ASP A 126 -7.52 21.54 10.47
C ASP A 126 -6.21 22.29 10.79
N ASP A 127 -5.30 21.67 11.55
CA ASP A 127 -3.92 22.18 11.68
C ASP A 127 -3.27 22.19 10.31
N THR A 128 -2.58 23.28 10.00
CA THR A 128 -1.95 23.46 8.71
C THR A 128 -0.45 23.25 8.75
N ILE A 129 0.15 23.11 7.58
CA ILE A 129 1.61 23.07 7.45
C ILE A 129 2.23 24.33 8.08
N GLY A 130 1.65 25.52 7.86
CA GLY A 130 2.23 26.77 8.37
C GLY A 130 2.22 26.86 9.90
N THR A 131 1.24 26.25 10.57
CA THR A 131 1.17 26.27 12.04
C THR A 131 2.10 25.23 12.68
N VAL A 132 2.20 24.03 12.10
CA VAL A 132 2.96 22.92 12.69
C VAL A 132 4.40 22.90 12.21
N LEU A 133 4.64 23.19 10.93
CA LEU A 133 5.92 23.09 10.25
C LEU A 133 6.25 24.40 9.49
N PRO A 134 6.42 25.53 10.20
CA PRO A 134 6.60 26.85 9.57
C PRO A 134 7.83 26.95 8.67
N ASP A 135 8.81 26.07 8.83
CA ASP A 135 10.03 25.98 8.01
C ASP A 135 9.82 25.31 6.63
N LEU A 136 8.60 24.86 6.33
CA LEU A 136 8.21 24.42 4.97
C LEU A 136 7.84 25.63 4.09
N PRO A 137 7.84 25.50 2.75
CA PRO A 137 7.51 26.59 1.84
C PRO A 137 6.19 27.30 2.19
N ALA A 138 6.19 28.63 2.12
CA ALA A 138 5.04 29.47 2.47
C ALA A 138 3.79 29.11 1.67
N ASP A 139 3.94 28.77 0.38
CA ASP A 139 2.84 28.34 -0.49
C ASP A 139 2.14 27.08 0.01
N TRP A 140 2.82 26.26 0.81
CA TRP A 140 2.27 25.04 1.38
C TRP A 140 1.55 25.29 2.70
N HIS A 141 1.79 26.44 3.35
CA HIS A 141 1.24 26.76 4.67
C HIS A 141 -0.28 26.62 4.81
N PRO A 142 -1.12 26.88 3.79
CA PRO A 142 -2.57 26.69 3.89
C PRO A 142 -3.03 25.22 3.88
N VAL A 143 -2.17 24.28 3.49
CA VAL A 143 -2.52 22.84 3.42
C VAL A 143 -2.76 22.29 4.81
N SER A 144 -3.94 21.72 5.07
CA SER A 144 -4.30 21.13 6.35
C SER A 144 -3.89 19.65 6.47
N LEU A 145 -3.81 19.13 7.70
CA LEU A 145 -3.65 17.70 7.96
C LEU A 145 -4.73 16.87 7.25
N ARG A 146 -5.96 17.38 7.19
CA ARG A 146 -7.06 16.75 6.47
C ARG A 146 -6.76 16.59 4.99
N ASP A 147 -6.23 17.63 4.35
CA ASP A 147 -5.88 17.64 2.92
C ASP A 147 -4.73 16.68 2.61
N LEU A 148 -3.75 16.58 3.51
CA LEU A 148 -2.67 15.61 3.37
C LEU A 148 -3.20 14.18 3.47
N LEU A 149 -4.07 13.90 4.44
CA LEU A 149 -4.55 12.53 4.67
C LEU A 149 -5.44 12.02 3.54
N ASN A 150 -6.17 12.87 2.81
CA ASN A 150 -7.05 12.44 1.70
C ASN A 150 -6.49 12.76 0.31
N HIS A 151 -5.24 13.20 0.19
CA HIS A 151 -4.60 13.58 -1.07
C HIS A 151 -5.30 14.72 -1.81
N THR A 152 -5.81 15.71 -1.06
CA THR A 152 -6.39 16.95 -1.60
C THR A 152 -5.53 18.17 -1.32
N SER A 153 -4.25 17.97 -1.01
CA SER A 153 -3.29 19.03 -0.67
C SER A 153 -2.85 19.89 -1.86
N GLY A 154 -2.78 19.30 -3.06
CA GLY A 154 -2.12 19.92 -4.21
C GLY A 154 -0.58 19.83 -4.16
N LEU A 155 0.01 19.18 -3.15
CA LEU A 155 1.46 19.06 -3.04
C LEU A 155 2.04 18.24 -4.21
N PRO A 156 3.07 18.76 -4.92
CA PRO A 156 3.77 17.97 -5.93
C PRO A 156 4.39 16.72 -5.31
N ASP A 157 4.45 15.63 -6.09
CA ASP A 157 4.93 14.33 -5.62
C ASP A 157 6.45 14.21 -5.79
N PHE A 158 7.20 14.16 -4.69
CA PHE A 158 8.66 14.05 -4.74
C PHE A 158 9.14 12.83 -5.52
N ALA A 159 8.35 11.74 -5.53
CA ALA A 159 8.71 10.51 -6.23
C ALA A 159 8.60 10.65 -7.77
N LYS A 160 7.92 11.69 -8.26
CA LYS A 160 7.81 12.05 -9.68
C LYS A 160 8.86 13.09 -10.10
N SER A 161 9.60 13.67 -9.15
CA SER A 161 10.65 14.63 -9.47
C SER A 161 11.76 13.98 -10.29
N PRO A 162 12.30 14.65 -11.32
CA PRO A 162 13.45 14.15 -12.08
C PRO A 162 14.70 13.94 -11.21
N LYS A 163 14.74 14.53 -10.00
CA LYS A 163 15.83 14.35 -9.01
C LYS A 163 15.77 12.99 -8.30
N PHE A 164 14.60 12.35 -8.21
CA PHE A 164 14.39 11.16 -7.35
C PHE A 164 15.18 9.93 -7.83
N GLY A 165 15.03 9.56 -9.11
CA GLY A 165 15.74 8.43 -9.71
C GLY A 165 17.26 8.55 -9.61
N PRO A 166 17.86 9.66 -10.06
CA PRO A 166 19.30 9.92 -9.90
C PRO A 166 19.79 9.84 -8.45
N THR A 167 19.01 10.34 -7.47
CA THR A 167 19.37 10.25 -6.05
C THR A 167 19.41 8.80 -5.55
N ILE A 168 18.48 7.95 -5.98
CA ILE A 168 18.51 6.51 -5.69
C ILE A 168 19.72 5.86 -6.37
N ALA A 169 19.98 6.18 -7.64
CA ALA A 169 21.09 5.60 -8.39
C ALA A 169 22.46 5.94 -7.76
N ALA A 170 22.62 7.15 -7.25
CA ALA A 170 23.85 7.61 -6.63
C ALA A 170 24.10 7.01 -5.22
N SER A 171 23.06 6.59 -4.49
CA SER A 171 23.19 6.11 -3.11
C SER A 171 22.11 5.09 -2.71
N PRO A 172 21.96 3.98 -3.44
CA PRO A 172 20.82 3.05 -3.32
C PRO A 172 20.57 2.53 -1.90
N HIS A 173 21.62 2.38 -1.09
CA HIS A 173 21.55 1.85 0.28
C HIS A 173 21.57 2.94 1.37
N ARG A 174 21.68 4.22 1.00
CA ARG A 174 21.78 5.35 1.93
C ARG A 174 20.86 6.48 1.45
N ALA A 175 19.59 6.39 1.84
CA ALA A 175 18.63 7.44 1.59
C ALA A 175 18.96 8.73 2.37
N PRO A 176 18.60 9.91 1.83
CA PRO A 176 18.70 11.15 2.56
C PRO A 176 17.65 11.22 3.70
N PRO A 177 17.77 12.20 4.62
CA PRO A 177 16.73 12.48 5.61
C PRO A 177 15.35 12.71 4.97
N PRO A 178 14.24 12.35 5.63
CA PRO A 178 12.90 12.45 5.04
C PRO A 178 12.54 13.86 4.54
N ARG A 179 12.93 14.91 5.27
CA ARG A 179 12.71 16.31 4.87
C ARG A 179 13.38 16.64 3.53
N THR A 180 14.55 16.08 3.25
CA THR A 180 15.28 16.30 1.99
C THR A 180 14.52 15.75 0.78
N LEU A 181 13.68 14.72 0.95
CA LEU A 181 12.84 14.22 -0.15
C LEU A 181 11.88 15.31 -0.65
N LEU A 182 11.34 16.13 0.25
CA LEU A 182 10.45 17.24 -0.12
C LEU A 182 11.18 18.33 -0.93
N SER A 183 12.48 18.53 -0.72
CA SER A 183 13.29 19.53 -1.47
C SER A 183 13.39 19.27 -2.97
N PHE A 184 12.96 18.08 -3.41
CA PHE A 184 12.90 17.76 -4.83
C PHE A 184 11.78 18.50 -5.56
N VAL A 185 10.86 19.12 -4.80
CA VAL A 185 9.65 19.78 -5.30
C VAL A 185 9.28 21.07 -4.56
N GLU A 186 10.10 21.57 -3.64
CA GLU A 186 9.82 22.81 -2.88
C GLU A 186 9.74 24.06 -3.76
N ASP A 187 10.35 24.01 -4.93
CA ASP A 187 10.35 25.05 -5.97
C ASP A 187 9.11 24.98 -6.88
N GLN A 188 8.23 24.00 -6.69
CA GLN A 188 7.03 23.82 -7.50
C GLN A 188 5.78 24.36 -6.79
N PRO A 189 4.89 25.06 -7.50
CA PRO A 189 3.63 25.53 -6.94
C PRO A 189 2.72 24.34 -6.59
N LEU A 190 1.72 24.59 -5.75
CA LEU A 190 0.63 23.63 -5.57
C LEU A 190 -0.06 23.37 -6.93
N ALA A 191 -0.33 22.11 -7.22
CA ALA A 191 -1.00 21.71 -8.47
C ALA A 191 -2.45 22.24 -8.54
N PHE A 192 -3.05 22.53 -7.39
CA PHE A 192 -4.38 23.10 -7.23
C PHE A 192 -4.54 23.62 -5.79
N ALA A 193 -5.57 24.44 -5.55
CA ALA A 193 -5.86 24.94 -4.22
C ALA A 193 -6.25 23.79 -3.25
N PRO A 194 -5.76 23.79 -2.00
CA PRO A 194 -6.06 22.72 -1.04
C PRO A 194 -7.56 22.46 -0.90
N GLY A 195 -7.93 21.18 -0.83
CA GLY A 195 -9.31 20.71 -0.71
C GLY A 195 -10.11 20.68 -2.01
N THR A 196 -9.66 21.33 -3.08
CA THR A 196 -10.50 21.50 -4.29
C THR A 196 -10.47 20.28 -5.22
N ALA A 197 -9.31 19.66 -5.44
CA ALA A 197 -9.14 18.50 -6.29
C ALA A 197 -8.43 17.35 -5.57
N TYR A 198 -8.26 16.22 -6.27
CA TYR A 198 -7.57 15.04 -5.77
C TYR A 198 -6.35 14.74 -6.65
N ALA A 199 -5.20 14.58 -6.02
CA ALA A 199 -4.01 14.02 -6.66
C ALA A 199 -3.19 13.26 -5.63
N TYR A 200 -3.06 11.95 -5.85
CA TYR A 200 -2.22 11.11 -5.02
C TYR A 200 -0.76 11.59 -5.03
N SER A 201 -0.25 11.96 -3.86
CA SER A 201 1.12 12.45 -3.68
C SER A 201 1.81 11.71 -2.54
N ASN A 202 3.05 11.25 -2.77
CA ASN A 202 3.82 10.65 -1.68
C ASN A 202 4.32 11.70 -0.69
N SER A 203 4.46 12.96 -1.12
CA SER A 203 4.85 14.10 -0.30
C SER A 203 3.90 14.32 0.88
N ASP A 204 2.60 14.10 0.67
CA ASP A 204 1.58 14.22 1.71
C ASP A 204 1.95 13.45 2.96
N ASN A 205 2.37 12.20 2.80
CA ASN A 205 2.70 11.34 3.92
C ASN A 205 4.06 11.62 4.55
N ILE A 206 5.00 12.23 3.81
CA ILE A 206 6.23 12.77 4.42
C ILE A 206 5.84 13.93 5.34
N VAL A 207 5.00 14.85 4.88
CA VAL A 207 4.53 15.97 5.72
C VAL A 207 3.74 15.45 6.93
N VAL A 208 2.81 14.50 6.76
CA VAL A 208 2.09 13.88 7.90
C VAL A 208 3.06 13.28 8.93
N GLY A 209 4.11 12.59 8.48
CA GLY A 209 5.12 12.04 9.38
C GLY A 209 5.85 13.14 10.17
N LEU A 210 6.22 14.24 9.52
CA LEU A 210 6.87 15.39 10.17
C LEU A 210 5.94 16.11 11.16
N MET A 211 4.65 16.28 10.81
CA MET A 211 3.65 16.84 11.72
C MET A 211 3.49 15.97 12.97
N VAL A 212 3.51 14.65 12.81
CA VAL A 212 3.48 13.70 13.93
C VAL A 212 4.72 13.85 14.82
N GLU A 213 5.92 13.99 14.25
CA GLU A 213 7.14 14.22 15.04
C GLU A 213 7.07 15.51 15.84
N LYS A 214 6.65 16.60 15.19
CA LYS A 214 6.51 17.90 15.82
C LYS A 214 5.51 17.88 16.97
N ALA A 215 4.32 17.34 16.75
CA ALA A 215 3.25 17.32 17.74
C ALA A 215 3.54 16.37 18.92
N ALA A 216 4.22 15.26 18.67
CA ALA A 216 4.57 14.30 19.71
C ALA A 216 5.86 14.65 20.47
N GLY A 217 6.73 15.50 19.89
CA GLY A 217 8.08 15.77 20.42
C GLY A 217 9.01 14.55 20.34
N ASP A 218 8.68 13.56 19.53
CA ASP A 218 9.35 12.26 19.46
C ASP A 218 9.55 11.81 18.01
N PRO A 219 10.63 11.06 17.68
CA PRO A 219 10.83 10.54 16.33
C PRO A 219 9.66 9.67 15.86
N TYR A 220 9.31 9.75 14.57
CA TYR A 220 8.11 9.13 14.00
C TYR A 220 8.09 7.60 14.24
N ALA A 221 9.25 6.95 14.13
CA ALA A 221 9.41 5.53 14.42
C ALA A 221 9.05 5.17 15.87
N LYS A 222 9.35 6.05 16.83
CA LYS A 222 9.01 5.88 18.25
C LYS A 222 7.51 6.04 18.47
N VAL A 223 6.90 7.06 17.87
CA VAL A 223 5.45 7.29 17.94
C VAL A 223 4.68 6.11 17.33
N LEU A 224 5.09 5.63 16.14
CA LEU A 224 4.55 4.42 15.52
C LEU A 224 4.59 3.21 16.45
N LYS A 225 5.74 2.98 17.10
CA LYS A 225 5.92 1.86 18.02
C LYS A 225 4.99 1.95 19.22
N GLN A 226 4.84 3.14 19.80
CA GLN A 226 4.01 3.39 20.98
C GLN A 226 2.52 3.32 20.68
N ARG A 227 2.08 3.99 19.60
CA ARG A 227 0.65 4.15 19.27
C ARG A 227 0.08 2.98 18.48
N ILE A 228 0.90 2.28 17.68
CA ILE A 228 0.40 1.28 16.73
C ILE A 228 1.00 -0.11 16.99
N TYR A 229 2.33 -0.24 16.95
CA TYR A 229 2.95 -1.57 16.93
C TYR A 229 2.80 -2.32 18.26
N ARG A 230 3.07 -1.66 19.39
CA ARG A 230 2.96 -2.27 20.72
C ARG A 230 1.52 -2.60 21.11
N PRO A 231 0.53 -1.70 20.98
CA PRO A 231 -0.86 -1.99 21.37
C PRO A 231 -1.46 -3.17 20.59
N LEU A 232 -1.12 -3.27 19.30
CA LEU A 232 -1.59 -4.37 18.45
C LEU A 232 -0.66 -5.60 18.43
N ARG A 233 0.46 -5.55 19.16
CA ARG A 233 1.49 -6.60 19.21
C ARG A 233 2.01 -7.00 17.82
N LEU A 234 2.22 -6.03 16.92
CA LEU A 234 2.74 -6.26 15.58
C LEU A 234 4.24 -6.54 15.65
N ARG A 235 4.63 -7.83 15.58
CA ARG A 235 6.00 -8.26 15.91
C ARG A 235 7.00 -8.13 14.74
N ARG A 236 6.51 -8.03 13.51
CA ARG A 236 7.32 -7.88 12.30
C ARG A 236 7.14 -6.52 11.63
N ALA A 237 6.37 -5.62 12.24
CA ALA A 237 6.19 -4.25 11.78
C ALA A 237 7.35 -3.36 12.22
N GLU A 238 8.02 -2.71 11.28
CA GLU A 238 9.14 -1.81 11.53
C GLU A 238 9.21 -0.75 10.42
N LEU A 239 9.38 0.53 10.78
CA LEU A 239 9.83 1.55 9.83
C LEU A 239 11.33 1.35 9.59
N LYS A 240 11.70 0.85 8.41
CA LYS A 240 13.05 0.35 8.18
C LYS A 240 13.81 1.16 7.15
N ASN A 241 14.65 2.09 7.62
CA ASN A 241 15.45 2.98 6.76
C ASN A 241 16.72 2.31 6.18
N ARG A 242 16.74 0.98 6.04
CA ARG A 242 17.88 0.20 5.53
C ARG A 242 17.41 -0.81 4.49
N ALA A 243 18.30 -1.18 3.58
CA ALA A 243 18.00 -2.13 2.52
C ALA A 243 17.85 -3.58 3.02
N ALA A 244 18.60 -3.97 4.06
CA ALA A 244 18.48 -5.29 4.67
C ALA A 244 17.04 -5.58 5.18
N MET A 245 16.57 -6.81 4.98
CA MET A 245 15.22 -7.26 5.38
C MET A 245 15.26 -8.13 6.65
N PRO A 246 14.29 -8.00 7.58
CA PRO A 246 14.20 -8.89 8.75
C PRO A 246 13.91 -10.33 8.31
N ARG A 247 14.64 -11.31 8.84
CA ARG A 247 14.43 -12.73 8.50
C ARG A 247 13.37 -13.41 9.40
N PRO A 248 12.61 -14.39 8.86
CA PRO A 248 12.48 -14.70 7.43
C PRO A 248 11.67 -13.61 6.70
N TYR A 249 11.96 -13.39 5.43
CA TYR A 249 11.19 -12.50 4.55
C TYR A 249 10.82 -13.20 3.26
N MET A 250 9.78 -12.71 2.61
CA MET A 250 9.45 -13.07 1.25
C MET A 250 10.30 -12.20 0.33
N HIS A 251 11.13 -12.82 -0.51
CA HIS A 251 11.98 -12.11 -1.44
C HIS A 251 11.10 -11.46 -2.52
N GLY A 252 11.37 -10.20 -2.84
CA GLY A 252 10.68 -9.44 -3.88
C GLY A 252 11.47 -9.49 -5.19
N TYR A 253 10.77 -9.65 -6.30
CA TYR A 253 11.37 -9.83 -7.61
C TYR A 253 10.98 -8.71 -8.60
N SER A 254 11.95 -8.26 -9.40
CA SER A 254 11.67 -7.60 -10.68
C SER A 254 11.47 -8.69 -11.74
N ILE A 255 10.49 -8.51 -12.62
CA ILE A 255 10.25 -9.42 -13.75
C ILE A 255 10.68 -8.71 -15.01
N GLU A 256 11.64 -9.29 -15.72
CA GLU A 256 12.13 -8.76 -16.99
C GLU A 256 11.24 -9.22 -18.16
N ALA A 257 11.38 -8.57 -19.32
CA ALA A 257 10.53 -8.84 -20.48
C ALA A 257 10.69 -10.28 -21.03
N ASP A 258 11.83 -10.90 -20.79
CA ASP A 258 12.14 -12.30 -21.16
C ASP A 258 11.61 -13.31 -20.14
N GLY A 259 10.94 -12.86 -19.07
CA GLY A 259 10.40 -13.68 -18.00
C GLY A 259 11.42 -14.08 -16.93
N SER A 260 12.66 -13.58 -17.00
CA SER A 260 13.65 -13.75 -15.93
C SER A 260 13.31 -12.87 -14.71
N TYR A 261 13.85 -13.27 -13.55
CA TYR A 261 13.59 -12.62 -12.27
C TYR A 261 14.88 -12.17 -11.61
N ASP A 262 14.90 -10.90 -11.19
CA ASP A 262 15.96 -10.35 -10.35
C ASP A 262 15.45 -10.19 -8.92
N ASP A 263 16.18 -10.72 -7.93
CA ASP A 263 15.88 -10.45 -6.53
C ASP A 263 16.25 -9.00 -6.20
N VAL A 264 15.24 -8.21 -5.87
CA VAL A 264 15.34 -6.77 -5.59
C VAL A 264 15.05 -6.45 -4.12
N SER A 265 15.00 -7.46 -3.25
CA SER A 265 14.61 -7.33 -1.84
C SER A 265 15.48 -6.33 -1.06
N THR A 266 16.77 -6.34 -1.38
CA THR A 266 17.84 -5.62 -0.65
C THR A 266 18.62 -4.62 -1.50
N GLU A 267 18.21 -4.41 -2.75
CA GLU A 267 18.93 -3.53 -3.68
C GLU A 267 18.78 -2.05 -3.33
N ILE A 268 17.65 -1.66 -2.75
CA ILE A 268 17.37 -0.25 -2.40
C ILE A 268 16.91 -0.18 -0.95
N ALA A 269 17.40 0.82 -0.23
CA ALA A 269 16.92 1.22 1.09
C ALA A 269 15.56 1.94 0.97
N PHE A 270 14.56 1.26 0.39
CA PHE A 270 13.25 1.83 0.08
C PHE A 270 12.58 2.49 1.29
N GLY A 271 12.82 1.98 2.50
CA GLY A 271 12.24 2.59 3.68
C GLY A 271 12.80 3.97 4.02
N GLY A 272 14.04 4.27 3.62
CA GLY A 272 14.56 5.63 3.70
C GLY A 272 14.03 6.54 2.58
N TYR A 273 13.92 6.02 1.34
CA TYR A 273 13.45 6.78 0.19
C TYR A 273 11.94 7.03 0.14
N ALA A 274 11.15 6.29 0.92
CA ALA A 274 9.70 6.46 1.02
C ALA A 274 9.22 6.82 2.44
N TRP A 275 9.99 6.49 3.48
CA TRP A 275 9.72 6.81 4.89
C TRP A 275 8.24 6.61 5.30
N ALA A 276 7.56 7.61 5.86
CA ALA A 276 6.14 7.54 6.25
C ALA A 276 5.18 7.28 5.07
N SER A 277 5.63 7.45 3.82
CA SER A 277 4.83 7.22 2.62
C SER A 277 4.84 5.77 2.15
N GLY A 278 5.88 5.00 2.47
CA GLY A 278 6.05 3.64 1.94
C GLY A 278 7.09 2.73 2.61
N GLY A 279 7.69 3.17 3.70
CA GLY A 279 8.93 2.60 4.23
C GLY A 279 8.79 1.55 5.33
N ILE A 280 7.56 1.14 5.65
CA ILE A 280 7.32 0.11 6.64
C ILE A 280 7.54 -1.28 6.02
N VAL A 281 8.15 -2.16 6.80
CA VAL A 281 8.08 -3.61 6.58
C VAL A 281 7.09 -4.21 7.57
N ALA A 282 6.31 -5.21 7.15
CA ALA A 282 5.44 -5.97 8.05
C ALA A 282 5.19 -7.37 7.50
N SER A 283 4.61 -8.25 8.32
CA SER A 283 4.18 -9.57 7.87
C SER A 283 2.70 -9.59 7.45
N PRO A 284 2.27 -10.52 6.57
CA PRO A 284 0.85 -10.67 6.23
C PRO A 284 -0.05 -10.89 7.46
N ALA A 285 0.44 -11.59 8.48
CA ALA A 285 -0.28 -11.77 9.74
C ALA A 285 -0.44 -10.45 10.52
N ASP A 286 0.61 -9.65 10.63
CA ASP A 286 0.54 -8.33 11.28
C ASP A 286 -0.40 -7.39 10.52
N LEU A 287 -0.31 -7.38 9.19
CA LEU A 287 -1.20 -6.58 8.33
C LEU A 287 -2.68 -6.96 8.51
N SER A 288 -2.99 -8.25 8.64
CA SER A 288 -4.35 -8.74 8.86
C SER A 288 -4.93 -8.30 10.21
N THR A 289 -4.10 -8.29 11.26
CA THR A 289 -4.45 -7.74 12.59
C THR A 289 -4.63 -6.23 12.52
N TYR A 290 -3.65 -5.54 11.96
CA TYR A 290 -3.61 -4.09 11.87
C TYR A 290 -4.80 -3.52 11.10
N VAL A 291 -5.10 -4.03 9.90
CA VAL A 291 -6.18 -3.45 9.08
C VAL A 291 -7.55 -3.61 9.73
N GLY A 292 -7.74 -4.69 10.51
CA GLY A 292 -8.95 -4.88 11.32
C GLY A 292 -9.11 -3.78 12.36
N ALA A 293 -8.07 -3.54 13.16
CA ALA A 293 -8.07 -2.49 14.19
C ALA A 293 -8.15 -1.07 13.59
N TYR A 294 -7.41 -0.79 12.52
CA TYR A 294 -7.40 0.50 11.83
C TYR A 294 -8.79 0.88 11.30
N VAL A 295 -9.43 -0.03 10.56
CA VAL A 295 -10.78 0.19 10.00
C VAL A 295 -11.87 0.11 11.08
N GLY A 296 -11.67 -0.75 12.07
CA GLY A 296 -12.53 -0.89 13.25
C GLY A 296 -12.61 0.39 14.08
N GLY A 297 -11.54 1.19 14.08
CA GLY A 297 -11.41 2.39 14.91
C GLY A 297 -10.86 2.12 16.29
N ASP A 298 -10.07 1.05 16.45
CA ASP A 298 -9.50 0.65 17.75
C ASP A 298 -8.28 1.51 18.13
N LEU A 299 -7.74 2.27 17.16
CA LEU A 299 -6.50 3.05 17.29
C LEU A 299 -6.72 4.55 17.55
N PHE A 300 -7.95 5.04 17.37
CA PHE A 300 -8.30 6.46 17.50
C PHE A 300 -9.81 6.62 17.77
N GLY A 301 -10.20 7.76 18.31
CA GLY A 301 -11.54 8.03 18.80
C GLY A 301 -12.62 8.04 17.71
N ARG A 302 -13.89 7.93 18.15
CA ARG A 302 -15.07 7.88 17.27
C ARG A 302 -15.17 9.09 16.32
N THR A 303 -14.75 10.27 16.76
CA THR A 303 -14.79 11.49 15.94
C THR A 303 -13.76 11.45 14.81
N ALA A 304 -12.50 11.14 15.10
CA ALA A 304 -11.46 10.93 14.10
C ALA A 304 -11.86 9.84 13.08
N ARG A 305 -12.43 8.74 13.57
CA ARG A 305 -12.98 7.67 12.73
C ARG A 305 -14.13 8.12 11.83
N ARG A 306 -15.07 8.93 12.33
CA ARG A 306 -16.15 9.47 11.48
C ARG A 306 -15.59 10.36 10.37
N ALA A 307 -14.57 11.17 10.66
CA ALA A 307 -13.89 11.98 9.66
C ALA A 307 -13.17 11.12 8.62
N GLN A 308 -12.48 10.06 9.06
CA GLN A 308 -11.79 9.08 8.21
C GLN A 308 -12.69 8.48 7.13
N PHE A 309 -13.97 8.28 7.44
CA PHE A 309 -14.97 7.66 6.55
C PHE A 309 -15.77 8.67 5.69
N ARG A 310 -15.32 9.93 5.58
CA ARG A 310 -15.85 10.87 4.58
C ARG A 310 -15.15 10.62 3.24
N PHE A 311 -15.85 9.99 2.30
CA PHE A 311 -15.27 9.56 1.03
C PHE A 311 -15.60 10.49 -0.13
N ARG A 312 -14.59 10.85 -0.92
CA ARG A 312 -14.74 11.49 -2.23
C ARG A 312 -14.84 10.41 -3.32
N ALA A 313 -15.90 10.47 -4.13
CA ALA A 313 -16.13 9.51 -5.20
C ALA A 313 -15.26 9.85 -6.42
N GLY A 314 -14.77 8.82 -7.13
CA GLY A 314 -13.89 8.99 -8.29
C GLY A 314 -12.41 8.89 -7.93
N ASP A 315 -12.03 9.29 -6.72
CA ASP A 315 -10.67 9.22 -6.21
C ASP A 315 -10.18 7.77 -6.05
N GLN A 316 -8.96 7.49 -6.50
CA GLN A 316 -8.46 6.12 -6.66
C GLN A 316 -7.17 5.86 -5.87
N SER A 317 -7.05 4.64 -5.34
CA SER A 317 -5.75 4.17 -4.88
C SER A 317 -4.83 3.89 -6.06
N SER A 318 -3.52 3.96 -5.83
CA SER A 318 -2.50 3.58 -6.82
C SER A 318 -1.64 2.44 -6.29
N PRO A 319 -1.69 1.23 -6.87
CA PRO A 319 -2.57 0.81 -7.97
C PRO A 319 -4.05 0.72 -7.55
N PRO A 320 -5.00 0.65 -8.50
CA PRO A 320 -6.42 0.54 -8.20
C PRO A 320 -6.74 -0.78 -7.48
N GLY A 321 -7.43 -0.69 -6.36
CA GLY A 321 -7.90 -1.86 -5.62
C GLY A 321 -9.13 -2.54 -6.25
N PRO A 322 -9.67 -3.60 -5.62
CA PRO A 322 -10.81 -4.33 -6.16
C PRO A 322 -12.06 -3.43 -6.21
N GLY A 323 -12.89 -3.60 -7.25
CA GLY A 323 -14.14 -2.86 -7.39
C GLY A 323 -13.96 -1.35 -7.60
N ARG A 324 -14.98 -0.56 -7.24
CA ARG A 324 -14.96 0.91 -7.37
C ARG A 324 -14.32 1.56 -6.15
N ASN A 325 -13.38 2.45 -6.40
CA ASN A 325 -12.54 3.11 -5.39
C ASN A 325 -13.17 4.45 -4.96
N ALA A 326 -12.82 4.91 -3.77
CA ALA A 326 -13.07 6.26 -3.27
C ALA A 326 -12.09 6.55 -2.12
N ALA A 327 -11.63 7.78 -1.98
CA ALA A 327 -10.63 8.18 -0.98
C ALA A 327 -11.28 8.83 0.24
N GLY A 328 -10.81 8.46 1.44
CA GLY A 328 -11.05 9.14 2.71
C GLY A 328 -9.70 9.47 3.37
N LEU A 329 -9.68 9.70 4.68
CA LEU A 329 -8.42 10.06 5.38
C LEU A 329 -7.52 8.82 5.54
N ALA A 330 -6.44 8.75 4.76
CA ALA A 330 -5.47 7.66 4.68
C ALA A 330 -6.13 6.28 4.52
N LEU A 331 -7.30 6.25 3.87
CA LEU A 331 -8.18 5.09 3.79
C LEU A 331 -8.92 5.12 2.47
N PHE A 332 -8.86 4.03 1.71
CA PHE A 332 -9.68 3.85 0.53
C PHE A 332 -10.88 2.95 0.83
N ARG A 333 -12.00 3.23 0.16
CA ARG A 333 -13.19 2.37 0.10
C ARG A 333 -13.22 1.62 -1.21
N TYR A 334 -13.43 0.31 -1.13
CA TYR A 334 -13.53 -0.60 -2.27
C TYR A 334 -14.94 -1.21 -2.31
N LYS A 335 -15.77 -0.74 -3.23
CA LYS A 335 -17.12 -1.30 -3.49
C LYS A 335 -17.03 -2.44 -4.50
N THR A 336 -17.21 -3.67 -4.04
CA THR A 336 -17.15 -4.88 -4.87
C THR A 336 -18.54 -5.51 -5.03
N ARG A 337 -18.67 -6.50 -5.92
CA ARG A 337 -19.91 -7.29 -6.06
C ARG A 337 -20.32 -8.05 -4.78
N CYS A 338 -19.37 -8.29 -3.88
CA CYS A 338 -19.59 -9.05 -2.64
C CYS A 338 -19.80 -8.14 -1.42
N GLY A 339 -19.78 -6.82 -1.61
CA GLY A 339 -19.89 -5.83 -0.55
C GLY A 339 -18.72 -4.86 -0.51
N THR A 340 -18.72 -4.01 0.52
CA THR A 340 -17.75 -2.93 0.67
C THR A 340 -16.69 -3.28 1.71
N VAL A 341 -15.43 -3.10 1.34
CA VAL A 341 -14.28 -3.16 2.27
C VAL A 341 -13.49 -1.86 2.24
N TYR A 342 -12.69 -1.63 3.26
CA TYR A 342 -11.92 -0.40 3.45
C TYR A 342 -10.47 -0.75 3.76
N GLY A 343 -9.51 -0.01 3.23
CA GLY A 343 -8.10 -0.28 3.46
C GLY A 343 -7.22 0.47 2.46
N HIS A 344 -6.19 -0.19 1.95
CA HIS A 344 -5.22 0.44 1.06
C HIS A 344 -4.46 -0.59 0.22
N THR A 345 -4.07 -0.20 -1.00
CA THR A 345 -3.13 -0.97 -1.85
C THR A 345 -1.68 -0.52 -1.62
N GLY A 346 -0.72 -1.32 -2.01
CA GLY A 346 0.70 -0.93 -1.98
C GLY A 346 1.39 -1.44 -3.22
N SER A 347 2.29 -0.66 -3.78
CA SER A 347 3.16 -1.10 -4.87
C SER A 347 4.50 -0.43 -4.73
N ILE A 348 5.55 -1.25 -4.76
CA ILE A 348 6.95 -0.84 -4.81
C ILE A 348 7.70 -1.93 -5.54
N LEU A 349 8.92 -1.64 -6.00
CA LEU A 349 9.76 -2.65 -6.65
C LEU A 349 9.83 -3.94 -5.80
N GLY A 350 9.49 -5.07 -6.42
CA GLY A 350 9.45 -6.38 -5.78
C GLY A 350 8.19 -6.73 -4.99
N TYR A 351 7.22 -5.82 -4.79
CA TYR A 351 6.04 -6.11 -3.97
C TYR A 351 4.76 -5.38 -4.38
N THR A 352 3.64 -6.10 -4.38
CA THR A 352 2.30 -5.50 -4.49
C THR A 352 1.38 -6.03 -3.39
N GLN A 353 0.60 -5.14 -2.80
CA GLN A 353 -0.16 -5.37 -1.58
C GLN A 353 -1.62 -4.90 -1.73
N LEU A 354 -2.51 -5.57 -1.02
CA LEU A 354 -3.84 -5.08 -0.64
C LEU A 354 -4.07 -5.47 0.82
N VAL A 355 -4.43 -4.51 1.65
CA VAL A 355 -5.07 -4.77 2.94
C VAL A 355 -6.45 -4.18 2.94
N ALA A 356 -7.45 -4.92 3.40
CA ALA A 356 -8.79 -4.40 3.55
C ALA A 356 -9.58 -5.10 4.66
N ALA A 357 -10.54 -4.40 5.24
CA ALA A 357 -11.45 -4.93 6.25
C ALA A 357 -12.90 -4.50 6.04
N SER A 358 -13.84 -5.25 6.62
CA SER A 358 -15.23 -4.83 6.77
C SER A 358 -15.32 -3.55 7.59
N ARG A 359 -16.43 -2.81 7.46
CA ARG A 359 -16.64 -1.53 8.17
C ARG A 359 -16.39 -1.61 9.68
N ASN A 360 -16.59 -2.76 10.32
CA ASN A 360 -16.39 -2.97 11.75
C ASN A 360 -15.07 -3.68 12.11
N GLY A 361 -14.15 -3.88 11.17
CA GLY A 361 -12.84 -4.51 11.41
C GLY A 361 -12.85 -6.02 11.70
N ARG A 362 -14.04 -6.64 11.84
CA ARG A 362 -14.18 -8.05 12.24
C ARG A 362 -13.85 -9.05 11.14
N ARG A 363 -13.88 -8.61 9.87
CA ARG A 363 -13.51 -9.41 8.71
C ARG A 363 -12.40 -8.68 7.96
N SER A 364 -11.34 -9.37 7.58
CA SER A 364 -10.23 -8.74 6.84
C SER A 364 -9.63 -9.66 5.80
N VAL A 365 -8.99 -9.04 4.81
CA VAL A 365 -8.18 -9.69 3.78
C VAL A 365 -6.86 -8.94 3.67
N THR A 366 -5.77 -9.70 3.64
CA THR A 366 -4.44 -9.24 3.23
C THR A 366 -4.05 -10.07 2.02
N PHE A 367 -3.67 -9.42 0.93
CA PHE A 367 -3.26 -10.04 -0.33
C PHE A 367 -1.91 -9.47 -0.71
N SER A 368 -0.90 -10.33 -0.83
CA SER A 368 0.48 -9.92 -1.09
C SER A 368 1.06 -10.77 -2.21
N ILE A 369 1.75 -10.12 -3.15
CA ILE A 369 2.55 -10.78 -4.18
C ILE A 369 3.95 -10.20 -4.17
N ASN A 370 4.94 -11.03 -4.50
CA ASN A 370 6.35 -10.65 -4.48
C ASN A 370 6.91 -10.20 -5.83
N THR A 371 6.12 -9.38 -6.50
CA THR A 371 6.56 -8.57 -7.62
C THR A 371 5.81 -7.24 -7.62
N GLN A 372 6.37 -6.24 -8.27
CA GLN A 372 5.63 -5.04 -8.62
C GLN A 372 4.72 -5.36 -9.80
N ALA A 373 3.40 -5.32 -9.61
CA ALA A 373 2.46 -5.71 -10.65
C ALA A 373 2.53 -4.72 -11.83
N ALA A 374 2.90 -5.25 -13.01
CA ALA A 374 2.79 -4.52 -14.27
C ALA A 374 1.32 -4.25 -14.63
N ALA A 375 1.09 -3.26 -15.49
CA ALA A 375 -0.26 -2.88 -15.94
C ALA A 375 -1.06 -4.06 -16.52
N SER A 376 -0.39 -4.98 -17.22
CA SER A 376 -0.98 -6.20 -17.79
C SER A 376 -1.52 -7.18 -16.72
N LEU A 377 -0.90 -7.21 -15.55
CA LEU A 377 -1.26 -8.11 -14.46
C LEU A 377 -2.43 -7.57 -13.61
N ILE A 378 -2.61 -6.24 -13.56
CA ILE A 378 -3.60 -5.57 -12.70
C ILE A 378 -5.03 -6.14 -12.85
N PRO A 379 -5.57 -6.38 -14.07
CA PRO A 379 -6.90 -6.97 -14.20
C PRO A 379 -7.03 -8.36 -13.57
N ALA A 380 -6.01 -9.23 -13.73
CA ALA A 380 -5.99 -10.57 -13.15
C ALA A 380 -5.85 -10.51 -11.62
N LEU A 381 -4.95 -9.65 -11.12
CA LEU A 381 -4.76 -9.40 -9.70
C LEU A 381 -6.05 -8.93 -9.03
N ARG A 382 -6.75 -7.96 -9.61
CA ARG A 382 -8.02 -7.43 -9.06
C ARG A 382 -9.11 -8.51 -9.03
N ARG A 383 -9.20 -9.39 -10.04
CA ARG A 383 -10.14 -10.52 -10.03
C ARG A 383 -9.84 -11.49 -8.89
N ALA A 384 -8.56 -11.82 -8.65
CA ALA A 384 -8.15 -12.67 -7.53
C ALA A 384 -8.45 -12.01 -6.17
N GLN A 385 -8.16 -10.72 -6.03
CA GLN A 385 -8.49 -9.93 -4.84
C GLN A 385 -9.99 -9.91 -4.55
N VAL A 386 -10.85 -9.76 -5.56
CA VAL A 386 -12.32 -9.81 -5.38
C VAL A 386 -12.74 -11.15 -4.79
N LYS A 387 -12.21 -12.29 -5.26
CA LYS A 387 -12.56 -13.60 -4.68
C LYS A 387 -12.18 -13.70 -3.19
N ALA A 388 -11.00 -13.20 -2.82
CA ALA A 388 -10.57 -13.17 -1.42
C ALA A 388 -11.46 -12.25 -0.57
N VAL A 389 -11.90 -11.10 -1.11
CA VAL A 389 -12.87 -10.21 -0.47
C VAL A 389 -14.22 -10.90 -0.28
N CYS A 390 -14.73 -11.61 -1.28
CA CYS A 390 -15.98 -12.36 -1.20
C CYS A 390 -15.93 -13.41 -0.09
N LEU A 391 -14.84 -14.20 -0.03
CA LEU A 391 -14.63 -15.19 1.04
C LEU A 391 -14.59 -14.54 2.42
N ALA A 392 -13.86 -13.43 2.57
CA ALA A 392 -13.78 -12.67 3.82
C ALA A 392 -15.15 -12.14 4.27
N LEU A 393 -15.97 -11.68 3.33
CA LEU A 393 -17.32 -11.18 3.59
C LEU A 393 -18.37 -12.28 3.71
N GLY A 394 -18.04 -13.52 3.36
CA GLY A 394 -18.97 -14.65 3.37
C GLY A 394 -20.06 -14.57 2.33
N LYS A 395 -19.67 -14.12 1.13
CA LYS A 395 -20.52 -13.80 0.00
C LYS A 395 -20.01 -14.42 -1.26
#